data_AF-A0A455WFG6-F1
#
_entry.id   AF-A0A455WFG6-F1
#
_cell.length_a   1.000
_cell.length_b   1.000
_cell.length_c   1.000
_cell.angle_alpha   90.00
_cell.angle_beta   90.00
_cell.angle_gamma   90.00
#
_symmetry.space_group_name_H-M   'P 1'
#
loop_
_entity.id
_entity.type
_entity.pdbx_description
1 polymer ?
#
loop_
_entity_poly.entity_id
_entity_poly.type
_entity_poly.pdbx_seq_one_letter_code
_entity_poly.pdbx_strand_id
1 'polypeptide(L)' 'MYCNAAVSFKPTVANIGSAPTLSGLEEARQACNAATVAAMGNSDPRLARERDKACEVYRESKGR' A
#
# COMPACT_ATOMS: atom_id res chain seq x y z
N MET A 1 12.67 36.48 -18.25
CA MET A 1 11.98 36.92 -17.01
C MET A 1 11.75 35.66 -16.18
N TYR A 2 12.28 35.60 -14.95
CA TYR A 2 12.10 34.42 -14.08
C TYR A 2 10.74 34.48 -13.38
N CYS A 3 10.06 33.33 -13.27
CA CYS A 3 8.75 33.26 -12.65
C CYS A 3 8.87 33.49 -11.14
N ASN A 4 8.23 34.52 -10.59
CA ASN A 4 8.26 34.84 -9.15
C ASN A 4 7.71 33.69 -8.27
N ALA A 5 6.98 32.72 -8.84
CA ALA A 5 6.58 31.52 -8.10
C ALA A 5 7.76 30.58 -7.77
N ALA A 6 8.87 30.66 -8.50
CA ALA A 6 10.03 29.79 -8.28
C ALA A 6 10.83 30.16 -7.02
N VAL A 7 10.82 31.43 -6.59
CA VAL A 7 11.58 31.90 -5.41
C VAL A 7 11.00 31.43 -4.07
N SER A 8 9.72 31.05 -4.03
CA SER A 8 9.05 30.53 -2.83
C SER A 8 8.73 29.05 -2.88
N PHE A 9 9.14 28.35 -3.95
CA PHE A 9 8.88 26.92 -4.09
C PHE A 9 9.62 26.11 -3.04
N LYS A 10 8.88 25.32 -2.25
CA LYS A 10 9.44 24.35 -1.32
C LYS A 10 9.27 22.95 -1.90
N PRO A 11 10.33 22.29 -2.39
CA PRO A 11 10.21 20.93 -2.88
C PRO A 11 9.85 20.00 -1.73
N THR A 12 8.92 19.07 -1.96
CA THR A 12 8.74 17.92 -1.09
C THR A 12 9.92 16.98 -1.30
N VAL A 13 10.81 16.88 -0.31
CA VAL A 13 11.91 15.91 -0.31
C VAL A 13 11.42 14.64 0.37
N ALA A 14 11.29 13.56 -0.40
CA ALA A 14 11.02 12.25 0.18
C ALA A 14 12.30 11.71 0.84
N ASN A 15 12.17 11.17 2.05
CA ASN A 15 13.28 10.48 2.72
C ASN A 15 13.28 9.01 2.28
N ILE A 16 14.37 8.55 1.66
CA ILE A 16 14.55 7.17 1.22
C ILE A 16 15.44 6.48 2.26
N GLY A 17 14.81 5.79 3.21
CA GLY A 17 15.48 4.96 4.22
C GLY A 17 15.14 3.48 4.05
N SER A 18 15.78 2.63 4.87
CA SER A 18 15.41 1.22 4.96
C SER A 18 13.96 1.06 5.41
N ALA A 19 13.25 0.10 4.83
CA ALA A 19 11.89 -0.22 5.27
C ALA A 19 11.91 -0.61 6.76
N PRO A 20 11.03 -0.03 7.59
CA PRO A 20 10.90 -0.44 8.99
C PRO A 20 10.44 -1.91 9.05
N THR A 21 10.81 -2.61 10.12
CA THR A 21 10.24 -3.92 10.43
C THR A 21 8.76 -3.73 10.71
N LEU A 22 7.91 -4.34 9.89
CA LEU A 22 6.47 -4.24 10.06
C LEU A 22 6.02 -5.12 11.23
N SER A 23 4.99 -4.67 11.94
CA SER A 23 4.26 -5.57 12.83
C SER A 23 3.52 -6.63 12.00
N GLY A 24 3.24 -7.81 12.56
CA GLY A 24 2.48 -8.84 11.85
C GLY A 24 1.12 -8.36 11.32
N LEU A 25 0.50 -7.39 12.01
CA LEU A 25 -0.73 -6.74 11.55
C LEU A 25 -0.50 -5.87 10.31
N GLU A 26 0.62 -5.15 10.24
CA GLU A 26 0.99 -4.34 9.08
C GLU A 26 1.42 -5.18 7.89
N GLU A 27 2.11 -6.30 8.11
CA GLU A 27 2.43 -7.27 7.07
C GLU A 27 1.14 -7.85 6.46
N ALA A 28 0.19 -8.28 7.30
CA ALA A 28 -1.09 -8.79 6.84
C ALA A 28 -1.89 -7.71 6.07
N ARG A 29 -1.86 -6.46 6.53
CA ARG A 29 -2.46 -5.32 5.83
C ARG A 29 -1.82 -5.12 4.45
N GLN A 30 -0.49 -5.09 4.38
CA GLN A 30 0.24 -4.87 3.13
C GLN A 30 -0.05 -6.00 2.13
N ALA A 31 -0.10 -7.26 2.59
CA ALA A 31 -0.44 -8.39 1.74
C ALA A 31 -1.86 -8.27 1.15
N CYS A 32 -2.86 -7.94 1.98
CA CYS A 32 -4.23 -7.71 1.51
C CYS A 32 -4.31 -6.55 0.49
N ASN A 33 -3.60 -5.44 0.74
CA ASN A 33 -3.56 -4.31 -0.18
C ASN A 33 -2.93 -4.69 -1.53
N ALA A 34 -1.80 -5.39 -1.50
CA ALA A 34 -1.11 -5.84 -2.71
C ALA A 34 -2.00 -6.76 -3.55
N ALA A 35 -2.67 -7.74 -2.93
CA ALA A 35 -3.60 -8.62 -3.62
C ALA A 35 -4.83 -7.89 -4.17
N THR A 36 -5.30 -6.84 -3.48
CA THR A 36 -6.39 -5.98 -3.96
C THR A 36 -6.00 -5.23 -5.22
N VAL A 37 -4.79 -4.64 -5.26
CA VAL A 37 -4.26 -3.96 -6.45
C VAL A 37 -4.08 -4.96 -7.61
N ALA A 38 -3.57 -6.16 -7.33
CA ALA A 38 -3.38 -7.20 -8.35
C ALA A 38 -4.72 -7.66 -8.98
N ALA A 39 -5.80 -7.69 -8.20
CA ALA A 39 -7.14 -8.03 -8.69
C ALA A 39 -7.88 -6.85 -9.33
N MET A 40 -7.35 -5.63 -9.24
CA MET A 40 -8.06 -4.42 -9.67
C MET A 40 -8.25 -4.40 -11.19
N GLY A 41 -9.51 -4.29 -11.63
CA GLY A 41 -9.86 -4.29 -13.06
C GLY A 41 -9.70 -5.65 -13.75
N ASN A 42 -9.41 -6.73 -13.01
CA ASN A 42 -9.26 -8.08 -13.54
C ASN A 42 -10.40 -8.98 -13.05
N SER A 43 -11.12 -9.60 -13.98
CA SER A 43 -12.25 -10.49 -13.67
C SER A 43 -11.86 -11.96 -13.46
N ASP A 44 -10.57 -12.29 -13.38
CA ASP A 44 -10.11 -13.65 -13.10
C ASP A 44 -10.54 -14.08 -11.68
N PRO A 45 -11.38 -15.12 -11.53
CA PRO A 45 -11.85 -15.59 -10.24
C PRO A 45 -10.74 -16.18 -9.35
N ARG A 46 -9.56 -16.48 -9.90
CA ARG A 46 -8.39 -16.89 -9.10
C ARG A 46 -7.83 -15.71 -8.31
N LEU A 47 -7.65 -14.56 -8.96
CA LEU A 47 -7.14 -13.33 -8.32
C LEU A 47 -8.11 -12.82 -7.24
N ALA A 48 -9.42 -12.92 -7.49
CA ALA A 48 -10.42 -12.60 -6.48
C ALA A 48 -10.29 -13.48 -5.23
N ARG A 49 -10.10 -14.80 -5.40
CA ARG A 49 -9.90 -15.74 -4.30
C ARG A 49 -8.60 -15.52 -3.55
N GLU A 50 -7.52 -15.18 -4.25
CA GLU A 50 -6.23 -14.85 -3.63
C GLU A 50 -6.33 -13.59 -2.77
N ARG A 51 -6.98 -12.54 -3.29
CA ARG A 51 -7.30 -11.33 -2.52
C ARG A 51 -8.11 -11.65 -1.27
N ASP A 52 -9.19 -12.43 -1.41
CA ASP A 52 -10.09 -12.72 -0.30
C ASP A 52 -9.38 -13.46 0.84
N LYS A 53 -8.52 -14.44 0.50
CA LYS A 53 -7.67 -15.15 1.48
C LYS A 53 -6.70 -14.20 2.19
N ALA A 54 -5.99 -13.36 1.44
CA ALA A 54 -5.04 -12.41 2.03
C ALA A 54 -5.75 -11.41 2.98
N CYS A 55 -6.94 -10.96 2.62
CA CYS A 55 -7.72 -10.02 3.42
C CYS A 55 -8.46 -10.69 4.60
N GLU A 56 -8.72 -11.99 4.56
CA GLU A 56 -9.17 -12.77 5.72
C GLU A 56 -8.11 -12.81 6.82
N VAL A 57 -6.86 -13.14 6.48
CA VAL A 57 -5.74 -13.14 7.43
C VAL A 57 -5.57 -11.78 8.12
N TYR A 58 -5.70 -10.68 7.36
CA TYR A 58 -5.67 -9.34 7.93
C TYR A 58 -6.82 -9.07 8.91
N ARG A 59 -8.05 -9.50 8.57
CA ARG A 59 -9.23 -9.33 9.45
C ARG A 59 -9.07 -10.12 10.74
N GLU A 60 -8.59 -11.36 10.67
CA GLU A 60 -8.31 -12.18 11.85
C GLU A 60 -7.24 -11.55 12.73
N SER A 61 -6.18 -11.02 12.12
CA SER A 61 -5.09 -10.33 12.83
C SER A 61 -5.55 -9.03 13.50
N LYS A 62 -6.58 -8.37 12.96
CA LYS A 62 -7.15 -7.12 13.49
C LYS A 62 -8.15 -7.35 14.64
N GLY A 63 -8.79 -8.52 14.67
CA GLY A 63 -9.83 -8.87 15.66
C GLY A 63 -9.29 -9.49 16.95
N ARG A 64 -7.97 -9.50 17.15
CA ARG A 64 -7.29 -10.04 18.32
C ARG A 64 -6.78 -8.94 19.24
#